data_AF-A0A2D5CQQ8-F1
#
_entry.id   AF-A0A2D5CQQ8-F1
#
_cell.length_a   1.000
_cell.length_b   1.000
_cell.length_c   1.000
_cell.angle_alpha   90.00
_cell.angle_beta   90.00
_cell.angle_gamma   90.00
#
_symmetry.space_group_name_H-M   'P 1'
#
loop_
_entity.id
_entity.type
_entity.pdbx_description
1 polymer ?
#
loop_
_entity_poly.entity_id
_entity_poly.type
_entity_poly.pdbx_seq_one_letter_code
_entity_poly.pdbx_strand_id
1 'polypeptide(L)'
;MFGFGKKKLFEQHQRNLLTCLLFGEFALNSAEESANSDQIEFWETKIGKLRRLQGASLRTGGILDKNDATFVDTFLEKCEATFYESGGGGEKSFEETFAPEVGWEAYLADLKERVS
;
A
#
# COMPACT_ATOMS: atom_id res chain seq x y z
N MET A 1 -4.79 -27.24 4.46
CA MET A 1 -4.98 -26.28 5.58
C MET A 1 -3.98 -25.16 5.46
N PHE A 2 -4.40 -23.98 5.00
CA PHE A 2 -3.59 -22.77 5.17
C PHE A 2 -3.43 -22.53 6.66
N GLY A 3 -2.21 -22.67 7.18
CA GLY A 3 -1.91 -22.37 8.58
C GLY A 3 -2.30 -20.93 8.91
N PHE A 4 -3.00 -20.73 10.02
CA PHE A 4 -3.55 -19.44 10.47
C PHE A 4 -2.55 -18.27 10.38
N GLY A 5 -1.26 -18.52 10.60
CA GLY A 5 -0.20 -17.53 10.45
C GLY A 5 0.03 -17.03 9.01
N LYS A 6 -0.03 -17.90 8.00
CA LYS A 6 0.14 -17.51 6.60
C LYS A 6 -1.01 -16.64 6.09
N LYS A 7 -2.24 -16.94 6.53
CA LYS A 7 -3.41 -16.13 6.20
C LYS A 7 -3.28 -14.70 6.74
N LYS A 8 -2.90 -14.55 8.01
CA LYS A 8 -2.67 -13.22 8.61
C LYS A 8 -1.58 -12.45 7.88
N LEU A 9 -0.47 -13.11 7.56
CA LEU A 9 0.65 -12.48 6.86
C LEU A 9 0.28 -12.04 5.45
N PHE A 10 -0.46 -12.86 4.70
CA PHE A 10 -1.05 -12.46 3.41
C PHE A 10 -1.88 -11.18 3.57
N GLU A 11 -2.84 -11.18 4.51
CA GLU A 11 -3.77 -10.06 4.68
C GLU A 11 -3.02 -8.78 5.07
N GLN A 12 -2.02 -8.88 5.96
CA GLN A 12 -1.19 -7.75 6.36
C GLN A 12 -0.37 -7.20 5.18
N HIS A 13 0.34 -8.05 4.44
CA HIS A 13 1.14 -7.60 3.30
C HIS A 13 0.29 -6.93 2.22
N GLN A 14 -0.89 -7.50 1.92
CA GLN A 14 -1.77 -6.90 0.90
C GLN A 14 -2.38 -5.58 1.37
N ARG A 15 -2.70 -5.45 2.67
CA ARG A 15 -3.13 -4.17 3.26
C ARG A 15 -2.04 -3.10 3.13
N ASN A 16 -0.84 -3.40 3.62
CA ASN A 16 0.26 -2.43 3.62
C ASN A 16 0.61 -1.98 2.19
N LEU A 17 0.68 -2.93 1.24
CA LEU A 17 0.92 -2.62 -0.17
C LEU A 17 -0.14 -1.68 -0.75
N LEU A 18 -1.42 -1.97 -0.54
CA LEU A 18 -2.50 -1.15 -1.09
C LEU A 18 -2.51 0.24 -0.44
N THR A 19 -2.40 0.31 0.88
CA THR A 19 -2.40 1.60 1.60
C THR A 19 -1.25 2.49 1.12
N CYS A 20 -0.04 1.94 0.96
CA CYS A 20 1.08 2.67 0.38
C CYS A 20 0.82 3.13 -1.07
N LEU A 21 0.14 2.31 -1.88
CA LEU A 21 -0.21 2.66 -3.27
C LEU A 21 -1.20 3.82 -3.31
N LEU A 22 -2.29 3.73 -2.53
CA LEU A 22 -3.31 4.78 -2.47
C LEU A 22 -2.74 6.10 -1.97
N PHE A 23 -1.90 6.07 -0.93
CA PHE A 23 -1.21 7.27 -0.46
C PHE A 23 -0.26 7.82 -1.52
N GLY A 24 0.53 6.95 -2.18
CA GLY A 24 1.44 7.37 -3.23
C GLY A 24 0.72 8.05 -4.40
N GLU A 25 -0.42 7.51 -4.83
CA GLU A 25 -1.26 8.12 -5.88
C GLU A 25 -1.84 9.47 -5.44
N PHE A 26 -2.30 9.57 -4.19
CA PHE A 26 -2.73 10.84 -3.61
C PHE A 26 -1.59 11.88 -3.60
N ALA A 27 -0.41 11.50 -3.11
CA ALA A 27 0.74 12.39 -3.02
C ALA A 27 1.29 12.79 -4.39
N LEU A 28 1.25 11.88 -5.37
CA LEU A 28 1.58 12.19 -6.77
C LEU A 28 0.65 13.25 -7.33
N ASN A 29 -0.67 13.09 -7.16
CA ASN A 29 -1.64 14.08 -7.63
C ASN A 29 -1.37 15.47 -7.01
N SER A 30 -1.10 15.53 -5.70
CA SER A 30 -0.74 16.79 -5.03
C SER A 30 0.59 17.38 -5.56
N ALA A 31 1.57 16.54 -5.91
CA ALA A 31 2.83 16.98 -6.50
C ALA A 31 2.63 17.53 -7.92
N GLU A 32 1.76 16.90 -8.72
CA GLU A 32 1.37 17.36 -10.06
C GLU A 32 0.63 18.71 -9.99
N GLU A 33 -0.34 18.85 -9.09
CA GLU A 33 -1.07 20.11 -8.86
C GLU A 33 -0.14 21.27 -8.46
N SER A 34 0.93 20.98 -7.71
CA SER A 34 1.93 21.96 -7.28
C SER A 34 3.11 22.09 -8.25
N ALA A 35 3.11 21.37 -9.37
CA ALA A 35 4.21 21.31 -10.33
C ALA A 35 5.60 21.01 -9.70
N ASN A 36 5.62 20.20 -8.64
CA ASN A 36 6.84 19.84 -7.93
C ASN A 36 7.52 18.62 -8.59
N SER A 37 8.43 18.88 -9.53
CA SER A 37 9.11 17.83 -10.33
C SER A 37 9.79 16.75 -9.49
N ASP A 38 10.45 17.14 -8.40
CA ASP A 38 11.22 16.22 -7.56
C ASP A 38 10.29 15.26 -6.82
N GLN A 39 9.14 15.76 -6.36
CA GLN A 39 8.11 14.93 -5.73
C GLN A 39 7.41 14.04 -6.75
N ILE A 40 7.13 14.53 -7.96
CA ILE A 40 6.55 13.73 -9.05
C ILE A 40 7.46 12.53 -9.35
N GLU A 41 8.74 12.77 -9.65
CA GLU A 41 9.70 11.69 -9.95
C GLU A 41 9.81 10.68 -8.79
N PHE A 42 9.85 11.20 -7.56
CA PHE A 42 9.88 10.36 -6.37
C PHE A 42 8.64 9.45 -6.29
N TRP A 43 7.43 10.01 -6.38
CA TRP A 43 6.19 9.24 -6.23
C TRP A 43 5.97 8.27 -7.38
N GLU A 44 6.24 8.66 -8.64
CA GLU A 44 6.21 7.75 -9.79
C GLU A 44 7.13 6.55 -9.58
N THR A 45 8.36 6.80 -9.10
CA THR A 45 9.34 5.74 -8.81
C THR A 45 8.85 4.80 -7.70
N LYS A 46 8.27 5.34 -6.61
CA LYS A 46 7.77 4.53 -5.49
C LYS A 46 6.54 3.72 -5.89
N ILE A 47 5.57 4.32 -6.57
CA ILE A 47 4.38 3.64 -7.10
C ILE A 47 4.81 2.52 -8.06
N GLY A 48 5.74 2.79 -8.97
CA GLY A 48 6.28 1.79 -9.89
C GLY A 48 6.94 0.61 -9.18
N LYS A 49 7.61 0.83 -8.04
CA LYS A 49 8.12 -0.25 -7.19
C LYS A 49 6.97 -1.02 -6.51
N LEU A 50 6.03 -0.33 -5.87
CA LEU A 50 4.91 -0.96 -5.15
C LEU A 50 4.03 -1.83 -6.07
N ARG A 51 3.70 -1.35 -7.29
CA ARG A 51 2.93 -2.14 -8.27
C ARG A 51 3.68 -3.40 -8.71
N ARG A 52 5.01 -3.32 -8.86
CA ARG A 52 5.85 -4.50 -9.14
C ARG A 52 5.82 -5.50 -7.98
N LEU A 53 5.91 -5.02 -6.74
CA LEU A 53 5.83 -5.87 -5.54
C LEU A 53 4.46 -6.53 -5.40
N GLN A 54 3.37 -5.79 -5.62
CA GLN A 54 2.02 -6.35 -5.62
C GLN A 54 1.88 -7.45 -6.68
N GLY A 55 2.30 -7.18 -7.92
CA GLY A 55 2.27 -8.18 -8.99
C GLY A 55 3.14 -9.40 -8.70
N ALA A 56 4.33 -9.22 -8.14
CA ALA A 56 5.21 -10.32 -7.73
C ALA A 56 4.60 -11.15 -6.61
N SER A 57 4.10 -10.48 -5.57
CA SER A 57 3.39 -11.07 -4.44
C SER A 57 2.24 -11.95 -4.90
N LEU A 58 1.36 -11.44 -5.78
CA LEU A 58 0.21 -12.21 -6.27
C LEU A 58 0.64 -13.48 -7.03
N ARG A 59 1.80 -13.48 -7.71
CA ARG A 59 2.34 -14.69 -8.36
C ARG A 59 2.95 -15.70 -7.37
N THR A 60 3.32 -15.26 -6.17
CA THR A 60 4.01 -16.08 -5.16
C THR A 60 3.14 -16.42 -3.95
N GLY A 61 1.82 -16.50 -4.12
CA GLY A 61 0.92 -16.84 -3.03
C GLY A 61 0.52 -15.65 -2.15
N GLY A 62 0.78 -14.42 -2.60
CA GLY A 62 0.41 -13.15 -1.96
C GLY A 62 1.25 -12.77 -0.74
N ILE A 63 2.39 -13.44 -0.54
CA ILE A 63 3.31 -13.17 0.56
C ILE A 63 4.60 -12.58 -0.02
N LEU A 64 4.97 -11.38 0.45
CA LEU A 64 6.26 -10.76 0.19
C LEU A 64 7.39 -11.53 0.88
N ASP A 65 8.57 -11.52 0.26
CA ASP A 65 9.78 -11.94 0.97
C ASP A 65 10.13 -10.94 2.10
N LYS A 66 11.10 -11.33 2.94
CA LYS A 66 11.46 -10.54 4.13
C LYS A 66 11.92 -9.12 3.79
N ASN A 67 12.66 -8.94 2.71
CA ASN A 67 13.24 -7.64 2.34
C ASN A 67 12.15 -6.72 1.78
N ASP A 68 11.29 -7.27 0.93
CA ASP A 68 10.17 -6.53 0.36
C ASP A 68 9.11 -6.18 1.41
N ALA A 69 8.82 -7.10 2.33
CA ALA A 69 7.95 -6.84 3.48
C ALA A 69 8.52 -5.70 4.35
N THR A 70 9.80 -5.78 4.70
CA THR A 70 10.47 -4.75 5.50
C THR A 70 10.44 -3.38 4.80
N PHE A 71 10.68 -3.36 3.48
CA PHE A 71 10.57 -2.13 2.70
C PHE A 71 9.16 -1.54 2.76
N VAL A 72 8.13 -2.36 2.55
CA VAL A 72 6.74 -1.91 2.56
C VAL A 72 6.34 -1.39 3.94
N ASP A 73 6.72 -2.09 5.01
CA ASP A 73 6.42 -1.68 6.39
C ASP A 73 7.09 -0.33 6.72
N THR A 74 8.39 -0.19 6.45
CA THR A 74 9.09 1.10 6.66
C THR A 74 8.55 2.21 5.76
N PHE A 75 8.07 1.88 4.56
CA PHE A 75 7.47 2.88 3.68
C PHE A 75 6.09 3.32 4.17
N LEU A 76 5.30 2.41 4.72
CA LEU A 76 4.01 2.70 5.33
C LEU A 76 4.15 3.69 6.49
N GLU A 77 5.10 3.46 7.40
CA GLU A 77 5.40 4.39 8.50
C GLU A 77 5.73 5.80 8.00
N LYS A 78 6.46 5.90 6.88
CA LYS A 78 6.77 7.19 6.25
C LYS A 78 5.54 7.84 5.63
N CYS A 79 4.70 7.07 4.92
CA CYS A 79 3.45 7.57 4.36
C CYS A 79 2.55 8.14 5.46
N GLU A 80 2.41 7.41 6.56
CA GLU A 80 1.61 7.84 7.70
C GLU A 80 2.17 9.11 8.35
N ALA A 81 3.49 9.16 8.59
CA ALA A 81 4.14 10.37 9.12
C ALA A 81 3.92 11.58 8.20
N THR A 82 4.13 11.43 6.88
CA THR A 82 3.91 12.50 5.91
C THR A 82 2.46 12.95 5.88
N PHE A 83 1.50 12.03 5.96
CA PHE A 83 0.07 12.35 6.01
C PHE A 83 -0.29 13.23 7.22
N TYR A 84 0.23 12.90 8.40
CA TYR A 84 -0.03 13.70 9.60
C TYR A 84 0.72 15.04 9.58
N GLU A 85 1.95 15.08 9.07
CA GLU A 85 2.72 16.32 8.89
C GLU A 85 2.04 17.29 7.91
N SER A 86 1.38 16.77 6.87
CA SER A 86 0.61 17.59 5.92
C SER A 86 -0.78 18.00 6.43
N GLY A 87 -1.11 17.71 7.69
CA GLY A 87 -2.41 18.06 8.29
C GLY A 87 -3.56 17.10 7.94
N GLY A 88 -3.27 15.90 7.43
CA GLY A 88 -4.26 14.89 7.05
C GLY A 88 -5.04 14.27 8.22
N GLY A 89 -4.61 14.47 9.46
CA GLY A 89 -5.21 13.88 10.67
C GLY A 89 -6.52 14.51 11.16
N GLY A 90 -7.47 14.78 10.25
CA GLY A 90 -8.80 15.31 10.57
C GLY A 90 -9.74 14.25 11.18
N GLU A 91 -10.92 14.07 10.59
CA GLU A 91 -11.95 13.14 11.08
C GLU A 91 -11.62 11.65 10.90
N LYS A 92 -10.62 11.32 10.06
CA LYS A 92 -10.24 9.94 9.72
C LYS A 92 -8.76 9.71 9.97
N SER A 93 -8.43 8.52 10.44
CA SER A 93 -7.04 8.05 10.52
C SER A 93 -6.46 7.82 9.12
N PHE A 94 -5.12 7.68 9.06
CA PHE A 94 -4.42 7.33 7.83
C PHE A 94 -4.98 6.03 7.21
N GLU A 95 -5.14 4.97 8.01
CA GLU A 95 -5.67 3.69 7.54
C GLU A 95 -7.12 3.78 7.03
N GLU A 96 -7.96 4.60 7.67
CA GLU A 96 -9.35 4.82 7.22
C GLU A 96 -9.43 5.67 5.96
N THR A 97 -8.47 6.58 5.78
CA THR A 97 -8.38 7.45 4.60
C THR A 97 -7.94 6.67 3.38
N PHE A 98 -6.95 5.80 3.54
CA PHE A 98 -6.35 5.00 2.47
C PHE A 98 -6.77 3.53 2.56
N ALA A 99 -8.09 3.33 2.60
CA ALA A 99 -8.75 2.03 2.52
C ALA A 99 -9.38 1.83 1.12
N PRO A 100 -9.53 0.57 0.67
CA PRO A 100 -10.24 0.28 -0.58
C PRO A 100 -11.71 0.71 -0.49
N GLU A 101 -12.25 1.28 -1.58
CA GLU A 101 -13.65 1.72 -1.65
C GLU A 101 -14.65 0.58 -1.41
N VAL A 102 -14.31 -0.64 -1.86
CA VAL A 102 -15.11 -1.86 -1.68
C VAL A 102 -14.99 -2.45 -0.26
N GLY A 103 -14.14 -1.87 0.59
CA GLY A 103 -13.82 -2.38 1.91
C GLY A 103 -12.79 -3.52 1.90
N TRP A 104 -12.10 -3.70 3.03
CA TRP A 104 -10.99 -4.65 3.14
C TRP A 104 -11.40 -6.10 2.92
N GLU A 105 -12.61 -6.48 3.34
CA GLU A 105 -13.09 -7.86 3.21
C GLU A 105 -13.26 -8.25 1.74
N ALA A 106 -13.96 -7.43 0.95
CA ALA A 106 -14.17 -7.68 -0.47
C ALA A 106 -12.86 -7.62 -1.25
N TYR A 107 -12.00 -6.63 -0.95
CA TYR A 107 -10.68 -6.52 -1.58
C TYR A 107 -9.82 -7.77 -1.35
N LEU A 108 -9.70 -8.23 -0.10
CA LEU A 108 -8.88 -9.39 0.22
C LEU A 108 -9.48 -10.70 -0.31
N ALA A 109 -10.81 -10.79 -0.46
CA ALA A 109 -11.47 -11.93 -1.09
C ALA A 109 -11.11 -12.02 -2.58
N ASP A 110 -11.26 -10.93 -3.32
CA ASP A 110 -10.86 -10.86 -4.75
C ASP A 110 -9.38 -11.21 -4.95
N LEU A 111 -8.49 -10.68 -4.12
CA LEU A 111 -7.07 -11.04 -4.22
C LEU A 111 -6.81 -12.53 -3.95
N LYS A 112 -7.52 -13.15 -3.00
CA LYS A 112 -7.36 -14.59 -2.73
C LYS A 112 -7.79 -15.43 -3.93
N GLU A 113 -8.86 -15.02 -4.62
CA GLU A 113 -9.31 -15.70 -5.85
C GLU A 113 -8.26 -15.62 -6.95
N ARG A 114 -7.57 -14.48 -7.10
CA ARG A 114 -6.51 -14.28 -8.11
C ARG A 114 -5.22 -15.08 -7.86
N VAL A 115 -5.02 -15.51 -6.61
CA VAL A 115 -3.80 -16.19 -6.15
C VAL A 115 -4.04 -17.71 -6.01
N SER A 116 -5.30 -18.15 -6.11
CA SER A 116 -5.72 -19.56 -6.05
C SER A 116 -5.57 -20.26 -7.40
#